data_AF-A0A6I1Z3U9-F1
#
_entry.id   AF-A0A6I1Z3U9-F1
#
_cell.length_a   1.000
_cell.length_b   1.000
_cell.length_c   1.000
_cell.angle_alpha   90.00
_cell.angle_beta   90.00
_cell.angle_gamma   90.00
#
_symmetry.space_group_name_H-M   'P 1'
#
loop_
_entity.id
_entity.type
_entity.pdbx_description
1 polymer ?
#
loop_
_entity_poly.entity_id
_entity_poly.type
_entity_poly.pdbx_seq_one_letter_code
_entity_poly.pdbx_strand_id
1 'polypeptide(L)'
;MTACAIEPPSTGGADGAPGTAFAVTADGAYAARLAPAGDCWFPERWTLDGPEPYAVPLPGNQPEEPGTEVQPLSDGRVLIHRLVEQRHAFSLLYPTGPGTGELPLGTVECPEPGTRLTLLPPAPGGVRAYALAVGPRSSVVWLVAGGAFGPERLAEVPGRCSGGVWLDRAGRMLALDRELSGGPVKTVVVDLERAEVSPLLQIAAGSADRLLLADPDSGLLLISSDAPSPGQERLGWGVLGSMLPVRFPESLRVPDCAVTPFAIQPEQVLTPEHCAVALRVDGPFGNSWVGVWRPAGRQTSHLPAPEGWLTGAGLWTRDGVLRLPYATGETPCGVAELTVPRGETAAGSSTAAARGEAGPEGPVRDGTAAGALGASPGPTEPDPPEPAGWDAAEPAGRDGSEPAGWAATEPAGRDGSEPAGWDASEPAGRDTSEPAGREASEPAGREAPAFVRWDASVPAEPKIPEPAETVGPASVEPLVPESAEHLVPEVVEPFVPEPLVARPVPLQQAPLGRLVTN
;
A
#
# COMPACT_ATOMS: atom_id res chain seq x y z
N MET A 1 23.79 52.95 1.96
CA MET A 1 23.16 51.86 2.74
C MET A 1 21.74 51.73 2.27
N THR A 2 21.45 50.68 1.52
CA THR A 2 20.09 50.23 1.22
C THR A 2 20.19 48.71 1.07
N ALA A 3 19.64 47.96 2.01
CA ALA A 3 19.64 46.50 1.95
C ALA A 3 18.34 46.06 1.28
N CYS A 4 18.45 45.34 0.16
CA CYS A 4 17.30 44.66 -0.44
C CYS A 4 17.17 43.29 0.22
N ALA A 5 16.01 42.99 0.79
CA ALA A 5 15.65 41.63 1.15
C ALA A 5 15.51 40.79 -0.12
N ILE A 6 15.93 39.53 -0.06
CA ILE A 6 15.71 38.54 -1.10
C ILE A 6 14.83 37.46 -0.49
N GLU A 7 13.56 37.43 -0.91
CA GLU A 7 12.71 36.26 -0.68
C GLU A 7 13.25 35.09 -1.52
N PRO A 8 13.41 33.88 -0.96
CA PRO A 8 13.70 32.70 -1.76
C PRO A 8 12.47 32.30 -2.58
N PRO A 9 12.63 31.94 -3.87
CA PRO A 9 11.51 31.63 -4.74
C PRO A 9 10.84 30.30 -4.38
N SER A 10 9.51 30.29 -4.38
CA SER A 10 8.69 29.10 -4.26
C SER A 10 8.73 28.26 -5.55
N THR A 11 9.63 27.28 -5.61
CA THR A 11 9.61 26.23 -6.63
C THR A 11 8.85 25.02 -6.11
N GLY A 12 7.59 24.88 -6.54
CA GLY A 12 6.84 23.63 -6.40
C GLY A 12 7.47 22.53 -7.25
N GLY A 13 7.84 21.43 -6.60
CA GLY A 13 8.27 20.19 -7.22
C GLY A 13 7.96 19.04 -6.27
N ALA A 14 7.37 17.97 -6.77
CA ALA A 14 6.93 16.84 -5.96
C ALA A 14 8.11 15.92 -5.55
N ASP A 15 9.08 16.46 -4.80
CA ASP A 15 10.06 15.65 -4.04
C ASP A 15 9.46 15.33 -2.65
N GLY A 16 8.26 14.74 -2.68
CA GLY A 16 7.44 14.40 -1.52
C GLY A 16 7.88 13.08 -0.89
N ALA A 17 9.10 13.03 -0.38
CA ALA A 17 9.62 11.88 0.37
C ALA A 17 9.40 12.06 1.89
N PRO A 18 8.35 11.47 2.49
CA PRO A 18 8.43 11.09 3.89
C PRO A 18 9.35 9.88 3.98
N GLY A 19 10.63 10.09 4.31
CA GLY A 19 11.50 9.00 4.79
C GLY A 19 10.79 8.25 5.91
N THR A 20 10.93 6.92 5.98
CA THR A 20 9.98 5.99 6.63
C THR A 20 9.54 6.40 8.05
N ALA A 21 8.48 7.22 8.11
CA ALA A 21 7.99 7.81 9.36
C ALA A 21 7.32 6.76 10.27
N PHE A 22 6.80 5.69 9.69
CA PHE A 22 6.39 4.46 10.37
C PHE A 22 6.27 3.33 9.35
N ALA A 23 6.96 2.21 9.56
CA ALA A 23 6.87 1.01 8.73
C ALA A 23 6.42 -0.18 9.59
N VAL A 24 5.56 -1.06 9.05
CA VAL A 24 4.98 -2.22 9.76
C VAL A 24 5.30 -3.51 9.00
N THR A 25 5.60 -4.59 9.70
CA THR A 25 5.76 -5.92 9.09
C THR A 25 4.44 -6.40 8.48
N ALA A 26 4.51 -7.26 7.45
CA ALA A 26 3.32 -7.73 6.74
C ALA A 26 2.37 -8.59 7.60
N ASP A 27 2.91 -9.25 8.63
CA ASP A 27 2.14 -9.97 9.66
C ASP A 27 1.48 -9.03 10.70
N GLY A 28 1.84 -7.73 10.69
CA GLY A 28 1.35 -6.74 11.64
C GLY A 28 1.97 -6.80 13.04
N ALA A 29 2.93 -7.68 13.30
CA ALA A 29 3.45 -7.90 14.65
C ALA A 29 4.41 -6.80 15.13
N TYR A 30 5.24 -6.27 14.24
CA TYR A 30 6.26 -5.28 14.57
C TYR A 30 6.16 -4.03 13.70
N ALA A 31 6.56 -2.90 14.26
CA ALA A 31 6.77 -1.68 13.50
C ALA A 31 8.07 -0.99 13.89
N ALA A 32 8.56 -0.09 13.04
CA ALA A 32 9.69 0.77 13.35
C ALA A 32 9.46 2.20 12.83
N ARG A 33 10.00 3.18 13.56
CA ARG A 33 10.09 4.58 13.13
C ARG A 33 11.35 5.26 13.65
N LEU A 34 11.68 6.40 13.06
CA LEU A 34 12.52 7.41 13.69
C LEU A 34 11.65 8.31 14.56
N ALA A 35 11.73 8.14 15.87
CA ALA A 35 11.03 8.97 16.84
C ALA A 35 11.84 10.25 17.14
N PRO A 36 11.20 11.43 17.25
CA PRO A 36 11.89 12.66 17.60
C PRO A 36 12.16 12.77 19.11
N ALA A 37 13.35 13.24 19.48
CA ALA A 37 13.75 13.64 20.83
C ALA A 37 14.42 15.03 20.77
N GLY A 38 13.63 16.09 20.95
CA GLY A 38 14.09 17.45 20.69
C GLY A 38 14.39 17.64 19.20
N ASP A 39 15.56 18.19 18.89
CA ASP A 39 16.04 18.40 17.51
C ASP A 39 16.74 17.15 16.90
N CYS A 40 16.63 16.00 17.55
CA CYS A 40 17.31 14.75 17.19
C CYS A 40 16.30 13.63 16.89
N TRP A 41 16.71 12.64 16.11
CA TRP A 41 15.93 11.40 15.90
C TRP A 41 16.63 10.19 16.52
N PHE A 42 15.84 9.21 16.94
CA PHE A 42 16.31 7.91 17.40
C PHE A 42 15.42 6.78 16.84
N PRO A 43 15.96 5.58 16.57
CA PRO A 43 15.16 4.45 16.13
C PRO A 43 14.28 3.94 17.27
N GLU A 44 13.03 3.63 16.98
CA GLU A 44 12.06 3.10 17.93
C GLU A 44 11.35 1.90 17.31
N ARG A 45 11.28 0.78 18.06
CA ARG A 45 10.62 -0.45 17.64
C ARG A 45 9.33 -0.65 18.42
N TRP A 46 8.23 -0.87 17.71
CA TRP A 46 6.93 -1.18 18.31
C TRP A 46 6.62 -2.68 18.18
N THR A 47 5.87 -3.21 19.15
CA THR A 47 5.25 -4.54 19.13
C THR A 47 3.73 -4.33 19.22
N LEU A 48 2.98 -4.91 18.29
CA LEU A 48 1.56 -4.57 18.02
C LEU A 48 0.61 -5.78 18.09
N ASP A 49 1.13 -6.99 18.14
CA ASP A 49 0.38 -8.25 18.21
C ASP A 49 -0.02 -8.66 19.64
N GLY A 50 0.63 -8.06 20.65
CA GLY A 50 0.27 -8.22 22.06
C GLY A 50 -1.07 -7.58 22.44
N PRO A 51 -1.64 -7.93 23.62
CA PRO A 51 -2.87 -7.32 24.13
C PRO A 51 -2.71 -5.84 24.48
N GLU A 52 -1.48 -5.42 24.80
CA GLU A 52 -1.09 -4.03 25.03
C GLU A 52 0.09 -3.73 24.08
N PRO A 53 -0.08 -2.84 23.07
CA PRO A 53 1.02 -2.46 22.20
C PRO A 53 2.04 -1.63 22.98
N TYR A 54 3.32 -1.82 22.69
CA TYR A 54 4.39 -1.09 23.38
C TYR A 54 5.54 -0.74 22.44
N ALA A 55 6.21 0.37 22.74
CA ALA A 55 7.41 0.82 22.04
C ALA A 55 8.66 0.58 22.90
N VAL A 56 9.77 0.26 22.22
CA VAL A 56 11.11 0.15 22.80
C VAL A 56 12.00 1.12 22.04
N PRO A 57 12.53 2.17 22.69
CA PRO A 57 13.55 3.02 22.07
C PRO A 57 14.83 2.19 21.87
N LEU A 58 15.48 2.37 20.72
CA LEU A 58 16.73 1.73 20.36
C LEU A 58 17.83 2.81 20.20
N PRO A 59 18.22 3.50 21.28
CA PRO A 59 19.23 4.55 21.22
C PRO A 59 20.58 3.98 20.76
N GLY A 60 21.16 4.59 19.73
CA GLY A 60 22.55 4.37 19.34
C GLY A 60 23.52 5.16 20.22
N ASN A 61 24.81 5.14 19.86
CA ASN A 61 25.84 5.96 20.51
C ASN A 61 25.75 7.46 20.17
N GLN A 62 24.90 7.82 19.21
CA GLN A 62 24.66 9.17 18.72
C GLN A 62 23.22 9.30 18.19
N PRO A 63 22.69 10.52 18.04
CA PRO A 63 21.48 10.79 17.26
C PRO A 63 21.58 10.29 15.81
N GLU A 64 20.41 10.05 15.20
CA GLU A 64 20.30 9.75 13.79
C GLU A 64 20.17 11.02 12.94
N GLU A 65 20.87 11.05 11.81
CA GLU A 65 20.92 12.18 10.88
C GLU A 65 19.72 12.23 9.93
N PRO A 66 19.39 13.40 9.34
CA PRO A 66 18.40 13.51 8.27
C PRO A 66 18.72 12.58 7.09
N GLY A 67 17.75 11.78 6.68
CA GLY A 67 17.92 10.78 5.62
C GLY A 67 18.29 9.37 6.10
N THR A 68 18.44 9.16 7.41
CA THR A 68 18.34 7.81 7.99
C THR A 68 16.96 7.21 7.69
N GLU A 69 16.91 5.92 7.42
CA GLU A 69 15.67 5.16 7.24
C GLU A 69 15.66 3.91 8.12
N VAL A 70 14.48 3.51 8.59
CA VAL A 70 14.30 2.28 9.38
C VAL A 70 13.21 1.37 8.83
N GLN A 71 13.34 0.08 9.09
CA GLN A 71 12.38 -0.96 8.69
C GLN A 71 12.35 -2.10 9.73
N PRO A 72 11.18 -2.54 10.21
CA PRO A 72 11.09 -3.68 11.12
C PRO A 72 11.29 -5.01 10.37
N LEU A 73 11.75 -6.03 11.10
CA LEU A 73 11.73 -7.44 10.69
C LEU A 73 10.79 -8.23 11.61
N SER A 74 10.24 -9.33 11.11
CA SER A 74 9.29 -10.20 11.87
C SER A 74 9.92 -10.97 13.03
N ASP A 75 11.24 -10.92 13.18
CA ASP A 75 11.95 -11.42 14.37
C ASP A 75 12.11 -10.37 15.48
N GLY A 76 11.52 -9.18 15.30
CA GLY A 76 11.58 -8.08 16.25
C GLY A 76 12.89 -7.28 16.23
N ARG A 77 13.75 -7.47 15.23
CA ARG A 77 14.88 -6.56 14.94
C ARG A 77 14.45 -5.39 14.05
N VAL A 78 15.24 -4.33 14.02
CA VAL A 78 15.04 -3.17 13.14
C VAL A 78 16.25 -3.02 12.24
N LEU A 79 16.05 -3.08 10.93
CA LEU A 79 17.05 -2.61 9.96
C LEU A 79 17.13 -1.08 10.05
N ILE A 80 18.35 -0.57 10.14
CA ILE A 80 18.65 0.85 9.95
C ILE A 80 19.56 1.03 8.72
N HIS A 81 19.22 2.02 7.91
CA HIS A 81 20.00 2.51 6.77
C HIS A 81 20.49 3.92 7.08
N ARG A 82 21.80 4.16 6.98
CA ARG A 82 22.45 5.46 7.18
C ARG A 82 23.32 5.83 6.00
N LEU A 83 23.42 7.12 5.68
CA LEU A 83 24.38 7.64 4.69
C LEU A 83 25.65 8.14 5.39
N VAL A 84 26.75 7.40 5.26
CA VAL A 84 28.04 7.69 5.93
C VAL A 84 29.13 7.84 4.88
N GLU A 85 29.77 9.01 4.79
CA GLU A 85 30.85 9.29 3.82
C GLU A 85 30.48 8.93 2.35
N GLN A 86 29.24 9.22 1.93
CA GLN A 86 28.67 8.84 0.62
C GLN A 86 28.47 7.33 0.39
N ARG A 87 28.51 6.52 1.45
CA ARG A 87 28.19 5.09 1.44
C ARG A 87 26.88 4.82 2.17
N HIS A 88 26.05 3.96 1.61
CA HIS A 88 24.81 3.52 2.24
C HIS A 88 25.13 2.35 3.16
N ALA A 89 25.17 2.59 4.47
CA ALA A 89 25.50 1.61 5.49
C ALA A 89 24.23 0.99 6.10
N PHE A 90 24.26 -0.32 6.34
CA PHE A 90 23.14 -1.10 6.87
C PHE A 90 23.53 -1.86 8.13
N SER A 91 22.69 -1.78 9.16
CA SER A 91 22.86 -2.53 10.41
C SER A 91 21.51 -3.07 10.92
N LEU A 92 21.52 -4.15 11.69
CA LEU A 92 20.37 -4.60 12.48
C LEU A 92 20.50 -4.13 13.93
N LEU A 93 19.51 -3.38 14.39
CA LEU A 93 19.32 -2.96 15.77
C LEU A 93 18.44 -3.97 16.52
N TYR A 94 18.81 -4.28 17.76
CA TYR A 94 18.05 -5.15 18.65
C TYR A 94 18.21 -4.72 20.10
N PRO A 95 17.19 -4.88 20.95
CA PRO A 95 17.27 -4.48 22.36
C PRO A 95 18.24 -5.37 23.14
N THR A 96 19.14 -4.77 23.91
CA THR A 96 20.11 -5.45 24.78
C THR A 96 20.10 -4.84 26.18
N GLY A 97 19.13 -5.25 27.01
CA GLY A 97 18.95 -4.71 28.35
C GLY A 97 18.70 -3.19 28.33
N PRO A 98 19.54 -2.35 28.96
CA PRO A 98 19.38 -0.90 28.96
C PRO A 98 19.88 -0.20 27.68
N GLY A 99 20.44 -0.92 26.71
CA GLY A 99 21.01 -0.36 25.49
C GLY A 99 20.59 -1.11 24.22
N THR A 100 21.21 -0.73 23.10
CA THR A 100 20.94 -1.29 21.77
C THR A 100 22.14 -2.09 21.29
N GLY A 101 21.92 -3.33 20.90
CA GLY A 101 22.88 -4.09 20.11
C GLY A 101 22.77 -3.68 18.65
N GLU A 102 23.91 -3.44 18.01
CA GLU A 102 23.99 -3.13 16.58
C GLU A 102 24.86 -4.19 15.88
N LEU A 103 24.30 -4.83 14.86
CA LEU A 103 24.98 -5.81 14.00
C LEU A 103 25.15 -5.20 12.59
N PRO A 104 26.35 -4.75 12.20
CA PRO A 104 26.61 -4.27 10.85
C PRO A 104 26.39 -5.39 9.81
N LEU A 105 25.68 -5.06 8.73
CA LEU A 105 25.45 -5.96 7.58
C LEU A 105 26.39 -5.65 6.41
N GLY A 106 26.79 -4.39 6.24
CA GLY A 106 27.71 -3.96 5.20
C GLY A 106 27.35 -2.60 4.63
N THR A 107 27.96 -2.25 3.50
CA THR A 107 27.75 -0.97 2.80
C THR A 107 27.50 -1.17 1.31
N VAL A 108 26.75 -0.24 0.70
CA VAL A 108 26.58 -0.11 -0.75
C VAL A 108 27.16 1.23 -1.20
N GLU A 109 28.06 1.19 -2.18
CA GLU A 109 28.54 2.37 -2.89
C GLU A 109 27.71 2.58 -4.16
N CYS A 110 27.20 3.80 -4.37
CA CYS A 110 26.50 4.18 -5.59
C CYS A 110 27.43 5.02 -6.49
N PRO A 111 28.05 4.45 -7.53
CA PRO A 111 29.13 5.12 -8.27
C PRO A 111 28.66 6.21 -9.25
N GLU A 112 27.40 6.18 -9.72
CA GLU A 112 26.87 7.22 -10.60
C GLU A 112 26.40 8.43 -9.75
N PRO A 113 26.95 9.66 -9.96
CA PRO A 113 26.56 10.84 -9.20
C PRO A 113 25.07 11.15 -9.30
N GLY A 114 24.45 11.51 -8.17
CA GLY A 114 23.01 11.79 -8.09
C GLY A 114 22.12 10.55 -7.95
N THR A 115 22.70 9.35 -7.88
CA THR A 115 21.97 8.15 -7.45
C THR A 115 21.46 8.34 -6.03
N ARG A 116 20.16 8.10 -5.80
CA ARG A 116 19.56 8.03 -4.46
C ARG A 116 19.23 6.57 -4.14
N LEU A 117 19.53 6.10 -2.94
CA LEU A 117 19.11 4.78 -2.45
C LEU A 117 18.12 4.98 -1.30
N THR A 118 17.02 4.22 -1.33
CA THR A 118 15.96 4.18 -0.31
C THR A 118 15.51 2.73 -0.09
N LEU A 119 15.00 2.40 1.10
CA LEU A 119 14.43 1.09 1.44
C LEU A 119 13.10 0.88 0.69
N LEU A 120 12.93 -0.31 0.14
CA LEU A 120 11.65 -0.76 -0.39
C LEU A 120 10.72 -1.18 0.76
N PRO A 121 9.38 -1.19 0.57
CA PRO A 121 8.45 -1.57 1.63
C PRO A 121 8.72 -2.98 2.21
N PRO A 122 8.41 -3.22 3.50
CA PRO A 122 8.72 -4.47 4.19
C PRO A 122 8.32 -5.71 3.40
N ALA A 123 9.24 -6.67 3.25
CA ALA A 123 8.98 -7.86 2.45
C ALA A 123 7.90 -8.75 3.13
N PRO A 124 7.01 -9.41 2.38
CA PRO A 124 5.90 -10.19 2.95
C PRO A 124 6.35 -11.35 3.85
N GLY A 125 7.54 -11.90 3.62
CA GLY A 125 8.15 -12.93 4.47
C GLY A 125 8.83 -12.39 5.74
N GLY A 126 8.91 -11.07 5.96
CA GLY A 126 9.37 -10.45 7.20
C GLY A 126 10.85 -10.60 7.59
N VAL A 127 11.59 -11.51 6.93
CA VAL A 127 12.99 -11.87 7.24
C VAL A 127 14.02 -11.26 6.29
N ARG A 128 13.56 -10.60 5.21
CA ARG A 128 14.40 -9.94 4.22
C ARG A 128 14.01 -8.47 4.09
N ALA A 129 14.99 -7.63 3.79
CA ALA A 129 14.78 -6.22 3.48
C ALA A 129 15.52 -5.87 2.20
N TYR A 130 14.93 -4.98 1.41
CA TYR A 130 15.40 -4.64 0.08
C TYR A 130 15.54 -3.13 -0.05
N ALA A 131 16.43 -2.68 -0.94
CA ALA A 131 16.62 -1.27 -1.25
C ALA A 131 16.64 -1.04 -2.76
N LEU A 132 16.24 0.16 -3.17
CA LEU A 132 16.23 0.60 -4.56
C LEU A 132 17.21 1.76 -4.73
N ALA A 133 18.30 1.53 -5.45
CA ALA A 133 19.24 2.56 -5.88
C ALA A 133 18.79 3.12 -7.24
N VAL A 134 18.29 4.36 -7.28
CA VAL A 134 17.74 5.01 -8.48
C VAL A 134 18.78 5.96 -9.08
N GLY A 135 19.44 5.51 -10.14
CA GLY A 135 20.36 6.32 -10.93
C GLY A 135 19.65 7.21 -11.96
N PRO A 136 20.41 7.93 -12.80
CA PRO A 136 19.88 8.73 -13.90
C PRO A 136 19.34 7.89 -15.08
N ARG A 137 19.84 6.67 -15.29
CA ARG A 137 19.54 5.84 -16.48
C ARG A 137 19.09 4.41 -16.18
N SER A 138 19.37 3.90 -15.00
CA SER A 138 18.88 2.61 -14.51
C SER A 138 18.65 2.68 -13.00
N SER A 139 17.90 1.70 -12.50
CA SER A 139 17.64 1.51 -11.08
C SER A 139 18.03 0.08 -10.69
N VAL A 140 18.64 -0.09 -9.53
CA VAL A 140 19.18 -1.37 -9.07
C VAL A 140 18.48 -1.79 -7.78
N VAL A 141 17.94 -3.00 -7.78
CA VAL A 141 17.36 -3.62 -6.58
C VAL A 141 18.45 -4.39 -5.84
N TRP A 142 18.57 -4.10 -4.54
CA TRP A 142 19.49 -4.73 -3.61
C TRP A 142 18.73 -5.52 -2.54
N LEU A 143 19.23 -6.68 -2.17
CA LEU A 143 18.91 -7.34 -0.90
C LEU A 143 19.86 -6.78 0.15
N VAL A 144 19.36 -6.09 1.17
CA VAL A 144 20.20 -5.41 2.18
C VAL A 144 20.16 -6.06 3.56
N ALA A 145 19.17 -6.92 3.82
CA ALA A 145 19.15 -7.82 4.98
C ALA A 145 18.50 -9.17 4.63
N GLY A 146 18.93 -10.25 5.30
CA GLY A 146 18.45 -11.62 5.05
C GLY A 146 19.10 -12.32 3.84
N GLY A 147 20.18 -11.75 3.30
CA GLY A 147 21.13 -12.40 2.38
C GLY A 147 22.18 -13.25 3.11
N ALA A 148 23.08 -13.87 2.36
CA ALA A 148 24.18 -14.67 2.90
C ALA A 148 25.43 -13.82 3.19
N PHE A 149 25.68 -12.77 2.39
CA PHE A 149 26.93 -12.00 2.43
C PHE A 149 26.69 -10.49 2.33
N GLY A 150 26.00 -9.92 3.32
CA GLY A 150 25.74 -8.48 3.39
C GLY A 150 24.81 -7.99 2.27
N PRO A 151 24.97 -6.74 1.78
CA PRO A 151 24.20 -6.22 0.67
C PRO A 151 24.52 -6.90 -0.68
N GLU A 152 23.52 -7.53 -1.29
CA GLU A 152 23.63 -8.28 -2.54
C GLU A 152 22.84 -7.61 -3.68
N ARG A 153 23.46 -7.43 -4.85
CA ARG A 153 22.82 -6.84 -6.04
C ARG A 153 21.97 -7.89 -6.76
N LEU A 154 20.66 -7.71 -6.82
CA LEU A 154 19.74 -8.70 -7.40
C LEU A 154 19.40 -8.42 -8.86
N ALA A 155 18.95 -7.21 -9.18
CA ALA A 155 18.41 -6.89 -10.51
C ALA A 155 18.71 -5.45 -10.91
N GLU A 156 18.83 -5.22 -12.23
CA GLU A 156 18.92 -3.88 -12.82
C GLU A 156 17.74 -3.65 -13.77
N VAL A 157 17.05 -2.53 -13.55
CA VAL A 157 15.90 -2.10 -14.35
C VAL A 157 16.30 -0.84 -15.13
N PRO A 158 16.23 -0.83 -16.47
CA PRO A 158 16.45 0.39 -17.25
C PRO A 158 15.46 1.49 -16.86
N GLY A 159 15.90 2.75 -16.85
CA GLY A 159 15.09 3.89 -16.40
C GLY A 159 15.09 4.12 -14.88
N ARG A 160 14.35 5.14 -14.46
CA ARG A 160 14.20 5.53 -13.05
C ARG A 160 12.99 4.83 -12.46
N CYS A 161 13.17 4.10 -11.37
CA CYS A 161 12.10 3.38 -10.70
C CYS A 161 11.64 4.09 -9.43
N SER A 162 10.38 3.86 -9.06
CA SER A 162 9.74 4.37 -7.86
C SER A 162 8.69 3.37 -7.35
N GLY A 163 8.12 3.63 -6.18
CA GLY A 163 7.17 2.71 -5.54
C GLY A 163 7.86 1.44 -5.03
N GLY A 164 7.20 0.30 -5.16
CA GLY A 164 7.66 -0.98 -4.62
C GLY A 164 6.48 -1.76 -4.05
N VAL A 165 5.82 -2.56 -4.87
CA VAL A 165 4.64 -3.34 -4.47
C VAL A 165 4.91 -4.83 -4.66
N TRP A 166 4.81 -5.60 -3.58
CA TRP A 166 4.99 -7.05 -3.62
C TRP A 166 3.77 -7.74 -4.24
N LEU A 167 3.99 -8.62 -5.22
CA LEU A 167 2.93 -9.34 -5.93
C LEU A 167 2.77 -10.81 -5.47
N ASP A 168 3.61 -11.28 -4.56
CA ASP A 168 3.53 -12.61 -3.97
C ASP A 168 3.89 -12.58 -2.47
N ARG A 169 3.60 -13.68 -1.76
CA ARG A 169 4.02 -13.86 -0.36
C ARG A 169 5.50 -14.24 -0.20
N ALA A 170 6.18 -14.63 -1.26
CA ALA A 170 7.56 -15.12 -1.21
C ALA A 170 8.60 -13.98 -1.15
N GLY A 171 8.21 -12.76 -1.54
CA GLY A 171 9.13 -11.65 -1.76
C GLY A 171 9.97 -11.82 -3.03
N ARG A 172 9.43 -12.48 -4.06
CA ARG A 172 10.12 -12.70 -5.34
C ARG A 172 9.66 -11.73 -6.42
N MET A 173 8.34 -11.60 -6.63
CA MET A 173 7.78 -10.74 -7.66
C MET A 173 7.55 -9.32 -7.12
N LEU A 174 8.38 -8.37 -7.54
CA LEU A 174 8.32 -6.97 -7.11
C LEU A 174 7.87 -6.07 -8.26
N ALA A 175 6.76 -5.35 -8.09
CA ALA A 175 6.33 -4.31 -9.01
C ALA A 175 7.02 -2.97 -8.72
N LEU A 176 7.51 -2.31 -9.77
CA LEU A 176 8.15 -0.99 -9.73
C LEU A 176 7.54 -0.07 -10.79
N ASP A 177 7.29 1.18 -10.42
CA ASP A 177 6.85 2.23 -11.32
C ASP A 177 8.06 2.83 -12.05
N ARG A 178 8.20 2.51 -13.33
CA ARG A 178 9.38 2.83 -14.15
C ARG A 178 9.12 3.99 -15.10
N GLU A 179 9.97 5.00 -15.02
CA GLU A 179 10.10 6.10 -15.96
C GLU A 179 11.28 5.84 -16.90
N LEU A 180 11.04 5.71 -18.21
CA LEU A 180 12.09 5.75 -19.22
C LEU A 180 12.34 7.21 -19.62
N SER A 181 13.57 7.57 -20.01
CA SER A 181 13.99 8.97 -20.20
C SER A 181 13.04 9.81 -21.07
N GLY A 182 12.26 10.70 -20.43
CA GLY A 182 11.27 11.56 -21.10
C GLY A 182 9.97 10.88 -21.54
N GLY A 183 9.76 9.62 -21.19
CA GLY A 183 8.52 8.89 -21.37
C GLY A 183 7.65 8.87 -20.11
N PRO A 184 6.37 8.51 -20.21
CA PRO A 184 5.50 8.41 -19.04
C PRO A 184 5.87 7.21 -18.16
N VAL A 185 5.49 7.29 -16.89
CA VAL A 185 5.66 6.20 -15.90
C VAL A 185 4.77 5.01 -16.26
N LYS A 186 5.34 3.80 -16.18
CA LYS A 186 4.64 2.52 -16.36
C LYS A 186 5.11 1.49 -15.33
N THR A 187 4.20 0.74 -14.73
CA THR A 187 4.59 -0.33 -13.81
C THR A 187 5.14 -1.55 -14.56
N VAL A 188 6.30 -2.04 -14.11
CA VAL A 188 6.91 -3.32 -14.49
C VAL A 188 6.94 -4.28 -13.31
N VAL A 189 7.02 -5.58 -13.56
CA VAL A 189 7.43 -6.57 -12.56
C VAL A 189 8.90 -6.91 -12.74
N VAL A 190 9.61 -7.03 -11.63
CA VAL A 190 10.94 -7.63 -11.53
C VAL A 190 10.79 -8.99 -10.85
N ASP A 191 11.23 -10.05 -11.50
CA ASP A 191 11.43 -11.36 -10.88
C ASP A 191 12.82 -11.36 -10.22
N LEU A 192 12.86 -11.27 -8.88
CA LEU A 192 14.12 -11.14 -8.14
C LEU A 192 14.95 -12.44 -8.10
N GLU A 193 14.39 -13.61 -8.42
CA GLU A 193 15.16 -14.85 -8.54
C GLU A 193 15.79 -14.99 -9.93
N ARG A 194 15.13 -14.48 -10.98
CA ARG A 194 15.59 -14.58 -12.38
C ARG A 194 16.32 -13.33 -12.88
N ALA A 195 16.25 -12.22 -12.13
CA ALA A 195 16.62 -10.87 -12.56
C ALA A 195 15.94 -10.42 -13.88
N GLU A 196 14.74 -10.94 -14.14
CA GLU A 196 13.97 -10.66 -15.36
C GLU A 196 12.97 -9.52 -15.13
N VAL A 197 12.80 -8.64 -16.12
CA VAL A 197 11.88 -7.49 -16.06
C VAL A 197 10.80 -7.62 -17.13
N SER A 198 9.53 -7.58 -16.73
CA SER A 198 8.36 -7.68 -17.61
C SER A 198 7.39 -6.52 -17.42
N PRO A 199 6.63 -6.09 -18.45
CA PRO A 199 5.60 -5.07 -18.29
C PRO A 199 4.42 -5.60 -17.47
N LEU A 200 3.89 -4.80 -16.53
CA LEU A 200 2.67 -5.12 -15.77
C LEU A 200 1.49 -4.26 -16.21
N LEU A 201 1.67 -2.94 -16.20
CA LEU A 201 0.58 -1.97 -16.34
C LEU A 201 0.91 -0.90 -17.39
N GLN A 202 0.08 -0.87 -18.44
CA GLN A 202 0.11 0.15 -19.47
C GLN A 202 -1.30 0.31 -20.06
N ILE A 203 -2.07 1.29 -19.58
CA ILE A 203 -3.48 1.53 -19.92
C ILE A 203 -3.61 2.32 -21.22
N ALA A 204 -2.80 3.37 -21.39
CA ALA A 204 -2.69 4.15 -22.63
C ALA A 204 -1.22 4.44 -22.96
N ALA A 205 -0.90 4.82 -24.20
CA ALA A 205 0.49 5.09 -24.59
C ALA A 205 1.10 6.29 -23.85
N GLY A 206 0.32 7.37 -23.66
CA GLY A 206 0.76 8.62 -23.06
C GLY A 206 0.37 8.85 -21.60
N SER A 207 -0.35 7.93 -20.95
CA SER A 207 -0.72 8.07 -19.53
C SER A 207 0.45 7.75 -18.60
N ALA A 208 0.51 8.35 -17.41
CA ALA A 208 1.28 7.80 -16.30
C ALA A 208 0.42 6.72 -15.62
N ASP A 209 0.90 5.47 -15.59
CA ASP A 209 0.19 4.36 -14.92
C ASP A 209 1.06 3.80 -13.80
N ARG A 210 0.49 3.71 -12.60
CA ARG A 210 1.18 3.39 -11.34
C ARG A 210 0.44 2.31 -10.56
N LEU A 211 1.18 1.40 -9.94
CA LEU A 211 0.60 0.43 -8.99
C LEU A 211 0.84 0.93 -7.56
N LEU A 212 -0.26 1.13 -6.82
CA LEU A 212 -0.23 1.73 -5.48
C LEU A 212 -0.21 0.65 -4.39
N LEU A 213 -1.05 -0.37 -4.51
CA LEU A 213 -1.06 -1.55 -3.65
C LEU A 213 -1.48 -2.79 -4.45
N ALA A 214 -1.08 -3.96 -3.95
CA ALA A 214 -1.59 -5.26 -4.38
C ALA A 214 -1.88 -6.11 -3.14
N ASP A 215 -2.89 -6.97 -3.22
CA ASP A 215 -3.09 -8.08 -2.31
C ASP A 215 -2.92 -9.40 -3.09
N PRO A 216 -1.90 -10.22 -2.78
CA PRO A 216 -1.62 -11.46 -3.53
C PRO A 216 -2.67 -12.56 -3.30
N ASP A 217 -3.60 -12.38 -2.35
CA ASP A 217 -4.56 -13.41 -1.93
C ASP A 217 -5.85 -13.37 -2.73
N SER A 218 -6.40 -12.16 -2.85
CA SER A 218 -7.55 -11.86 -3.70
C SER A 218 -7.13 -11.53 -5.13
N GLY A 219 -5.85 -11.20 -5.35
CA GLY A 219 -5.33 -10.65 -6.60
C GLY A 219 -5.74 -9.19 -6.84
N LEU A 220 -6.33 -8.49 -5.86
CA LEU A 220 -6.76 -7.10 -6.00
C LEU A 220 -5.55 -6.17 -6.24
N LEU A 221 -5.63 -5.35 -7.27
CA LEU A 221 -4.67 -4.29 -7.58
C LEU A 221 -5.34 -2.93 -7.41
N LEU A 222 -4.70 -2.00 -6.69
CA LEU A 222 -5.08 -0.59 -6.60
C LEU A 222 -4.08 0.23 -7.43
N ILE A 223 -4.61 1.05 -8.33
CA ILE A 223 -3.89 1.67 -9.44
C ILE A 223 -4.15 3.17 -9.44
N SER A 224 -3.13 3.95 -9.77
CA SER A 224 -3.29 5.34 -10.23
C SER A 224 -3.06 5.39 -11.75
N SER A 225 -3.90 6.14 -12.46
CA SER A 225 -3.66 6.50 -13.85
C SER A 225 -4.36 7.79 -14.23
N ASP A 226 -3.72 8.57 -15.10
CA ASP A 226 -4.31 9.73 -15.76
C ASP A 226 -4.88 9.42 -17.16
N ALA A 227 -4.91 8.15 -17.58
CA ALA A 227 -5.65 7.74 -18.78
C ALA A 227 -7.15 8.06 -18.60
N PRO A 228 -7.89 8.46 -19.67
CA PRO A 228 -7.44 8.73 -21.03
C PRO A 228 -6.97 10.18 -21.25
N SER A 229 -6.90 11.01 -20.20
CA SER A 229 -6.70 12.46 -20.28
C SER A 229 -5.54 12.90 -19.37
N PRO A 230 -4.29 12.88 -19.90
CA PRO A 230 -3.08 13.07 -19.09
C PRO A 230 -3.11 14.32 -18.20
N GLY A 231 -2.56 14.18 -17.00
CA GLY A 231 -2.61 15.20 -15.94
C GLY A 231 -3.88 15.20 -15.07
N GLN A 232 -4.89 14.37 -15.36
CA GLN A 232 -6.02 14.14 -14.45
C GLN A 232 -5.89 12.76 -13.78
N GLU A 233 -5.13 12.68 -12.69
CA GLU A 233 -4.91 11.45 -11.94
C GLU A 233 -6.22 10.88 -11.36
N ARG A 234 -6.42 9.56 -11.49
CA ARG A 234 -7.60 8.84 -10.99
C ARG A 234 -7.19 7.53 -10.35
N LEU A 235 -7.82 7.22 -9.21
CA LEU A 235 -7.74 5.89 -8.62
C LEU A 235 -8.62 4.91 -9.37
N GLY A 236 -8.06 3.73 -9.66
CA GLY A 236 -8.76 2.61 -10.24
C GLY A 236 -8.35 1.30 -9.58
N TRP A 237 -9.00 0.21 -9.98
CA TRP A 237 -8.68 -1.13 -9.53
C TRP A 237 -8.78 -2.16 -10.65
N GLY A 238 -8.04 -3.25 -10.48
CA GLY A 238 -8.01 -4.41 -11.35
C GLY A 238 -7.80 -5.70 -10.56
N VAL A 239 -7.67 -6.81 -11.27
CA VAL A 239 -7.35 -8.12 -10.68
C VAL A 239 -6.16 -8.70 -11.45
N LEU A 240 -5.11 -9.09 -10.72
CA LEU A 240 -3.88 -9.64 -11.28
C LEU A 240 -4.18 -10.88 -12.13
N GLY A 241 -3.66 -10.92 -13.36
CA GLY A 241 -3.90 -12.02 -14.31
C GLY A 241 -5.30 -12.05 -14.94
N SER A 242 -6.17 -11.08 -14.67
CA SER A 242 -7.49 -10.98 -15.30
C SER A 242 -7.43 -10.44 -16.74
N MET A 243 -8.50 -10.68 -17.50
CA MET A 243 -8.72 -10.18 -18.87
C MET A 243 -9.73 -9.01 -18.93
N LEU A 244 -10.23 -8.56 -17.78
CA LEU A 244 -11.23 -7.48 -17.68
C LEU A 244 -10.55 -6.10 -17.92
N PRO A 245 -11.30 -4.99 -18.00
CA PRO A 245 -10.73 -3.63 -18.02
C PRO A 245 -10.62 -3.02 -16.60
N VAL A 246 -9.74 -2.01 -16.43
CA VAL A 246 -9.48 -1.37 -15.12
C VAL A 246 -10.65 -0.45 -14.85
N ARG A 247 -11.18 -0.53 -13.64
CA ARG A 247 -12.35 0.21 -13.23
C ARG A 247 -11.90 1.42 -12.45
N PHE A 248 -12.32 2.61 -12.87
CA PHE A 248 -12.05 3.88 -12.20
C PHE A 248 -13.34 4.39 -11.56
N PRO A 249 -13.73 3.89 -10.37
CA PRO A 249 -15.00 4.21 -9.76
C PRO A 249 -15.02 5.64 -9.20
N GLU A 250 -16.04 6.41 -9.54
CA GLU A 250 -16.24 7.78 -9.07
C GLU A 250 -16.33 7.88 -7.53
N SER A 251 -16.65 6.80 -6.83
CA SER A 251 -16.65 6.74 -5.37
C SER A 251 -15.26 6.94 -4.73
N LEU A 252 -14.17 6.71 -5.47
CA LEU A 252 -12.80 6.98 -5.04
C LEU A 252 -12.37 8.42 -5.33
N ARG A 253 -13.16 9.20 -6.07
CA ARG A 253 -12.88 10.61 -6.35
C ARG A 253 -13.51 11.50 -5.27
N VAL A 254 -12.68 11.96 -4.34
CA VAL A 254 -13.06 12.99 -3.37
C VAL A 254 -12.64 14.36 -3.93
N PRO A 255 -13.57 15.33 -4.13
CA PRO A 255 -13.21 16.66 -4.65
C PRO A 255 -12.18 17.37 -3.78
N ASP A 256 -11.22 18.06 -4.43
CA ASP A 256 -10.18 18.88 -3.81
C ASP A 256 -9.32 18.16 -2.75
N CYS A 257 -9.30 16.83 -2.75
CA CYS A 257 -8.56 15.99 -1.81
C CYS A 257 -7.64 15.00 -2.55
N ALA A 258 -6.46 14.72 -1.99
CA ALA A 258 -5.67 13.57 -2.43
C ALA A 258 -6.18 12.32 -1.71
N VAL A 259 -6.21 11.19 -2.43
CA VAL A 259 -6.62 9.89 -1.87
C VAL A 259 -5.49 8.89 -2.10
N THR A 260 -4.96 8.32 -1.02
CA THR A 260 -3.84 7.37 -1.06
C THR A 260 -4.24 6.06 -0.38
N PRO A 261 -4.36 4.93 -1.09
CA PRO A 261 -4.60 3.65 -0.44
C PRO A 261 -3.36 3.22 0.37
N PHE A 262 -3.55 2.72 1.59
CA PHE A 262 -2.43 2.28 2.45
C PHE A 262 -2.54 0.86 2.99
N ALA A 263 -3.74 0.24 3.00
CA ALA A 263 -3.89 -1.16 3.38
C ALA A 263 -5.07 -1.83 2.65
N ILE A 264 -4.95 -3.13 2.38
CA ILE A 264 -6.02 -3.99 1.85
C ILE A 264 -6.29 -5.09 2.88
N GLN A 265 -7.56 -5.49 3.02
CA GLN A 265 -7.96 -6.62 3.87
C GLN A 265 -7.43 -7.94 3.28
N PRO A 266 -6.54 -8.66 3.98
CA PRO A 266 -5.91 -9.86 3.46
C PRO A 266 -6.87 -11.06 3.46
N GLU A 267 -6.42 -12.17 2.87
CA GLU A 267 -7.09 -13.48 2.88
C GLU A 267 -8.53 -13.51 2.32
N GLN A 268 -8.93 -12.52 1.50
CA GLN A 268 -10.18 -12.57 0.74
C GLN A 268 -10.01 -13.41 -0.55
N VAL A 269 -9.59 -14.66 -0.37
CA VAL A 269 -9.12 -15.57 -1.43
C VAL A 269 -10.09 -15.61 -2.60
N LEU A 270 -9.61 -15.19 -3.78
CA LEU A 270 -10.38 -15.14 -5.05
C LEU A 270 -11.68 -14.29 -5.01
N THR A 271 -11.84 -13.40 -4.02
CA THR A 271 -13.00 -12.48 -3.91
C THR A 271 -12.54 -11.01 -3.75
N PRO A 272 -11.78 -10.45 -4.70
CA PRO A 272 -11.24 -9.09 -4.63
C PRO A 272 -12.33 -8.04 -4.41
N GLU A 273 -13.55 -8.26 -4.90
CA GLU A 273 -14.69 -7.37 -4.72
C GLU A 273 -15.14 -7.17 -3.26
N HIS A 274 -14.78 -8.09 -2.35
CA HIS A 274 -15.13 -8.00 -0.93
C HIS A 274 -14.04 -7.38 -0.04
N CYS A 275 -12.81 -7.22 -0.55
CA CYS A 275 -11.71 -6.63 0.18
C CYS A 275 -12.06 -5.22 0.66
N ALA A 276 -11.97 -4.98 1.98
CA ALA A 276 -11.90 -3.61 2.48
C ALA A 276 -10.54 -3.01 2.13
N VAL A 277 -10.54 -1.77 1.66
CA VAL A 277 -9.34 -0.99 1.35
C VAL A 277 -9.39 0.24 2.25
N ALA A 278 -8.30 0.48 2.99
CA ALA A 278 -8.13 1.67 3.78
C ALA A 278 -7.40 2.74 2.95
N LEU A 279 -7.93 3.96 3.01
CA LEU A 279 -7.51 5.11 2.25
C LEU A 279 -7.14 6.22 3.23
N ARG A 280 -6.01 6.88 3.02
CA ARG A 280 -5.77 8.21 3.58
C ARG A 280 -6.44 9.20 2.63
N VAL A 281 -7.24 10.11 3.18
CA VAL A 281 -7.80 11.23 2.43
C VAL A 281 -7.22 12.51 3.01
N ASP A 282 -6.47 13.25 2.20
CA ASP A 282 -5.81 14.50 2.57
C ASP A 282 -6.60 15.67 1.97
N GLY A 283 -7.20 16.50 2.84
CA GLY A 283 -8.07 17.61 2.45
C GLY A 283 -7.32 18.92 2.20
N PRO A 284 -8.01 19.91 1.59
CA PRO A 284 -7.41 21.16 1.13
C PRO A 284 -6.92 22.08 2.26
N PHE A 285 -7.28 21.79 3.51
CA PHE A 285 -6.86 22.55 4.69
C PHE A 285 -5.76 21.86 5.51
N GLY A 286 -5.07 20.86 4.93
CA GLY A 286 -4.00 20.11 5.61
C GLY A 286 -4.51 19.12 6.65
N ASN A 287 -5.80 18.78 6.61
CA ASN A 287 -6.42 17.79 7.47
C ASN A 287 -6.47 16.42 6.77
N SER A 288 -6.04 15.36 7.46
CA SER A 288 -6.10 13.99 6.96
C SER A 288 -7.11 13.16 7.74
N TRP A 289 -7.84 12.27 7.06
CA TRP A 289 -8.75 11.31 7.69
C TRP A 289 -8.76 9.96 6.97
N VAL A 290 -9.51 9.01 7.52
CA VAL A 290 -9.55 7.63 7.03
C VAL A 290 -10.77 7.44 6.14
N GLY A 291 -10.53 7.05 4.89
CA GLY A 291 -11.54 6.49 4.00
C GLY A 291 -11.51 4.97 4.05
N VAL A 292 -12.66 4.32 3.91
CA VAL A 292 -12.77 2.87 3.74
C VAL A 292 -13.68 2.56 2.56
N TRP A 293 -13.17 1.77 1.63
CA TRP A 293 -13.83 1.43 0.37
C TRP A 293 -13.80 -0.10 0.14
N ARG A 294 -14.69 -0.60 -0.71
CA ARG A 294 -14.72 -2.01 -1.17
C ARG A 294 -15.02 -2.01 -2.68
N PRO A 295 -14.43 -2.89 -3.52
CA PRO A 295 -14.70 -2.83 -4.95
C PRO A 295 -16.12 -3.23 -5.38
N ALA A 296 -16.85 -4.02 -4.57
CA ALA A 296 -18.31 -4.20 -4.73
C ALA A 296 -19.14 -2.99 -4.27
N GLY A 297 -18.55 -2.09 -3.48
CA GLY A 297 -19.20 -0.91 -2.91
C GLY A 297 -19.33 0.25 -3.90
N ARG A 298 -20.42 1.01 -3.77
CA ARG A 298 -20.68 2.22 -4.58
C ARG A 298 -20.29 3.53 -3.89
N GLN A 299 -19.76 3.47 -2.67
CA GLN A 299 -19.47 4.60 -1.81
C GLN A 299 -18.20 4.33 -1.01
N THR A 300 -17.48 5.40 -0.68
CA THR A 300 -16.39 5.38 0.30
C THR A 300 -16.97 5.85 1.64
N SER A 301 -16.75 5.07 2.69
CA SER A 301 -17.10 5.47 4.05
C SER A 301 -15.97 6.35 4.60
N HIS A 302 -16.29 7.49 5.19
CA HIS A 302 -15.31 8.39 5.79
C HIS A 302 -15.42 8.33 7.30
N LEU A 303 -14.29 8.10 7.96
CA LEU A 303 -14.13 7.94 9.39
C LEU A 303 -13.12 8.97 9.91
N PRO A 304 -13.31 9.54 11.11
CA PRO A 304 -12.30 10.40 11.72
C PRO A 304 -11.02 9.59 11.98
N ALA A 305 -9.86 10.19 11.74
CA ALA A 305 -8.61 9.62 12.22
C ALA A 305 -8.52 9.74 13.76
N PRO A 306 -7.93 8.77 14.47
CA PRO A 306 -7.65 8.91 15.89
C PRO A 306 -6.63 10.04 16.13
N GLU A 307 -6.67 10.64 17.32
CA GLU A 307 -5.68 11.65 17.71
C GLU A 307 -4.27 11.03 17.73
N GLY A 308 -3.29 11.74 17.19
CA GLY A 308 -1.92 11.24 17.07
C GLY A 308 -1.74 10.10 16.06
N TRP A 309 -2.71 9.84 15.17
CA TRP A 309 -2.57 8.84 14.10
C TRP A 309 -1.26 9.03 13.35
N LEU A 310 -0.50 7.94 13.17
CA LEU A 310 0.67 7.93 12.31
C LEU A 310 0.20 7.91 10.85
N THR A 311 -0.11 9.11 10.35
CA THR A 311 -0.87 9.37 9.11
C THR A 311 -0.40 8.54 7.91
N GLY A 312 -1.28 7.65 7.43
CA GLY A 312 -1.01 6.72 6.33
C GLY A 312 -0.48 5.36 6.77
N ALA A 313 -0.24 5.12 8.05
CA ALA A 313 0.04 3.79 8.59
C ALA A 313 -1.24 3.10 9.08
N GLY A 314 -1.32 1.80 8.82
CA GLY A 314 -2.33 0.92 9.40
C GLY A 314 -2.37 -0.44 8.71
N LEU A 315 -3.11 -1.37 9.31
CA LEU A 315 -3.19 -2.77 8.89
C LEU A 315 -4.64 -3.24 9.00
N TRP A 316 -5.10 -4.01 8.04
CA TRP A 316 -6.34 -4.78 8.19
C TRP A 316 -6.07 -6.13 8.84
N THR A 317 -6.83 -6.47 9.87
CA THR A 317 -6.96 -7.88 10.27
C THR A 317 -7.78 -8.65 9.23
N ARG A 318 -7.55 -9.97 9.16
CA ARG A 318 -8.37 -10.91 8.38
C ARG A 318 -9.89 -10.72 8.62
N ASP A 319 -10.27 -10.48 9.86
CA ASP A 319 -11.68 -10.35 10.26
C ASP A 319 -12.34 -9.04 9.83
N GLY A 320 -11.57 -8.06 9.35
CA GLY A 320 -12.08 -6.77 8.88
C GLY A 320 -12.11 -5.70 9.97
N VAL A 321 -11.15 -5.76 10.91
CA VAL A 321 -10.83 -4.66 11.82
C VAL A 321 -9.65 -3.89 11.25
N LEU A 322 -9.78 -2.57 11.10
CA LEU A 322 -8.68 -1.70 10.68
C LEU A 322 -7.92 -1.21 11.93
N ARG A 323 -6.66 -1.61 12.04
CA ARG A 323 -5.73 -1.19 13.10
C ARG A 323 -4.95 0.05 12.65
N LEU A 324 -5.03 1.12 13.43
CA LEU A 324 -4.39 2.41 13.18
C LEU A 324 -3.40 2.75 14.30
N PRO A 325 -2.09 2.60 14.07
CA PRO A 325 -1.05 3.02 15.01
C PRO A 325 -1.11 4.53 15.26
N TYR A 326 -1.04 4.93 16.53
CA TYR A 326 -1.08 6.34 16.94
C TYR A 326 -0.15 6.60 18.13
N ALA A 327 0.32 7.85 18.25
CA ALA A 327 1.15 8.32 19.35
C ALA A 327 0.69 9.71 19.82
N THR A 328 0.36 9.85 21.10
CA THR A 328 0.05 11.12 21.77
C THR A 328 1.02 11.34 22.94
N GLY A 329 0.93 12.50 23.60
CA GLY A 329 1.71 12.77 24.82
C GLY A 329 1.33 11.88 26.01
N GLU A 330 0.11 11.31 26.02
CA GLU A 330 -0.37 10.39 27.06
C GLU A 330 -0.15 8.92 26.69
N THR A 331 -0.23 8.58 25.40
CA THR A 331 -0.06 7.24 24.86
C THR A 331 1.02 7.27 23.78
N PRO A 332 2.31 7.09 24.12
CA PRO A 332 3.42 7.20 23.16
C PRO A 332 3.44 6.07 22.10
N CYS A 333 2.78 4.96 22.40
CA CYS A 333 2.54 3.83 21.53
C CYS A 333 1.12 3.30 21.75
N GLY A 334 0.28 3.33 20.72
CA GLY A 334 -1.10 2.87 20.77
C GLY A 334 -1.57 2.36 19.40
N VAL A 335 -2.61 1.53 19.41
CA VAL A 335 -3.28 1.03 18.20
C VAL A 335 -4.78 1.19 18.38
N ALA A 336 -5.40 2.04 17.56
CA ALA A 336 -6.85 2.20 17.54
C ALA A 336 -7.47 1.16 16.60
N GLU A 337 -8.53 0.48 17.06
CA GLU A 337 -9.26 -0.50 16.26
C GLU A 337 -10.57 0.08 15.72
N LEU A 338 -10.73 0.11 14.40
CA LEU A 338 -11.96 0.50 13.72
C LEU A 338 -12.63 -0.73 13.09
N THR A 339 -13.69 -1.22 13.73
CA THR A 339 -14.55 -2.26 13.15
C THR A 339 -15.43 -1.63 12.07
N VAL A 340 -15.21 -2.00 10.80
CA VAL A 340 -15.98 -1.44 9.69
C VAL A 340 -17.15 -2.35 9.34
N PRO A 341 -18.41 -1.88 9.43
CA PRO A 341 -19.57 -2.68 9.08
C PRO A 341 -19.42 -3.34 7.70
N ARG A 342 -19.59 -4.67 7.64
CA ARG A 342 -19.94 -5.35 6.39
C ARG A 342 -21.37 -4.92 6.08
N GLY A 343 -21.52 -3.96 5.16
CA GLY A 343 -22.82 -3.44 4.78
C GLY A 343 -23.71 -4.59 4.29
N GLU A 344 -24.84 -4.80 4.95
CA GLU A 344 -25.82 -5.78 4.52
C GLU A 344 -26.27 -5.43 3.09
N THR A 345 -26.23 -6.43 2.22
CA THR A 345 -26.79 -6.32 0.88
C THR A 345 -28.27 -5.95 1.02
N ALA A 346 -28.67 -4.77 0.56
CA ALA A 346 -30.03 -4.26 0.70
C ALA A 346 -31.03 -5.09 -0.15
N ALA A 347 -31.39 -6.27 0.38
CA ALA A 347 -32.24 -7.26 -0.24
C ALA A 347 -33.61 -7.30 0.48
N GLY A 348 -34.49 -6.39 0.08
CA GLY A 348 -35.94 -6.56 0.21
C GLY A 348 -36.59 -6.25 1.56
N SER A 349 -37.26 -5.10 1.63
CA SER A 349 -38.61 -5.07 2.17
C SER A 349 -39.44 -4.01 1.43
N SER A 350 -40.34 -4.47 0.58
CA SER A 350 -41.32 -3.62 -0.09
C SER A 350 -42.54 -3.44 0.80
N THR A 351 -42.63 -2.32 1.52
CA THR A 351 -43.89 -1.85 2.12
C THR A 351 -44.48 -0.73 1.27
N ALA A 352 -45.29 -1.11 0.29
CA ALA A 352 -46.09 -0.17 -0.48
C ALA A 352 -47.18 0.46 0.41
N ALA A 353 -46.94 1.67 0.89
CA ALA A 353 -47.97 2.50 1.51
C ALA A 353 -48.77 3.21 0.40
N ALA A 354 -49.98 2.73 0.13
CA ALA A 354 -50.87 3.32 -0.86
C ALA A 354 -51.29 4.74 -0.46
N ARG A 355 -51.36 5.65 -1.45
CA ARG A 355 -51.97 6.97 -1.29
C ARG A 355 -53.50 6.83 -1.20
N GLY A 356 -54.11 7.51 -0.23
CA GLY A 356 -55.55 7.73 -0.12
C GLY A 356 -55.80 9.20 0.26
N GLU A 357 -56.77 9.83 -0.41
CA GLU A 357 -57.09 11.27 -0.29
C GLU A 357 -58.18 11.58 0.75
N ALA A 358 -58.48 12.89 0.89
CA ALA A 358 -59.49 13.53 1.74
C ALA A 358 -59.17 13.58 3.25
N GLY A 359 -59.48 14.64 3.99
CA GLY A 359 -60.12 15.92 3.66
C GLY A 359 -60.70 16.52 4.97
N PRO A 360 -60.52 17.82 5.29
CA PRO A 360 -60.92 18.37 6.59
C PRO A 360 -62.37 18.87 6.61
N GLU A 361 -63.02 18.88 7.79
CA GLU A 361 -64.11 19.78 8.24
C GLU A 361 -64.48 19.44 9.72
N GLY A 362 -65.23 20.31 10.42
CA GLY A 362 -65.32 20.35 11.89
C GLY A 362 -66.55 19.71 12.58
N PRO A 363 -67.15 20.35 13.61
CA PRO A 363 -67.20 19.71 14.95
C PRO A 363 -68.60 19.62 15.64
N VAL A 364 -68.58 19.30 16.95
CA VAL A 364 -69.61 19.53 18.02
C VAL A 364 -70.72 18.46 18.25
N ARG A 365 -70.74 17.81 19.45
CA ARG A 365 -71.79 17.90 20.51
C ARG A 365 -71.85 16.72 21.53
N ASP A 366 -71.74 17.10 22.81
CA ASP A 366 -72.36 16.64 24.07
C ASP A 366 -73.20 15.34 24.18
N GLY A 367 -73.17 14.68 25.37
CA GLY A 367 -74.37 13.93 25.82
C GLY A 367 -74.30 12.76 26.84
N THR A 368 -73.54 12.86 27.94
CA THR A 368 -73.84 12.30 29.30
C THR A 368 -74.60 10.95 29.50
N ALA A 369 -73.99 9.96 30.21
CA ALA A 369 -74.52 9.38 31.48
C ALA A 369 -73.67 8.24 32.12
N ALA A 370 -73.33 8.43 33.41
CA ALA A 370 -73.06 7.50 34.54
C ALA A 370 -72.50 6.06 34.34
N GLY A 371 -71.55 5.57 35.15
CA GLY A 371 -70.77 6.25 36.22
C GLY A 371 -70.08 5.32 37.24
N ALA A 372 -69.17 5.90 38.03
CA ALA A 372 -68.60 5.43 39.32
C ALA A 372 -67.74 4.13 39.29
N LEU A 373 -66.64 3.95 40.04
CA LEU A 373 -66.04 4.62 41.21
C LEU A 373 -64.50 4.58 41.17
N GLY A 374 -63.84 5.39 42.01
CA GLY A 374 -62.54 5.05 42.60
C GLY A 374 -61.30 5.65 41.93
N ALA A 375 -60.74 6.70 42.54
CA ALA A 375 -59.49 7.33 42.11
C ALA A 375 -58.27 6.81 42.89
N SER A 376 -57.10 6.77 42.25
CA SER A 376 -55.78 6.77 42.88
C SER A 376 -54.77 7.47 41.95
N PRO A 377 -54.17 8.60 42.35
CA PRO A 377 -53.14 9.29 41.58
C PRO A 377 -51.73 9.11 42.18
N GLY A 378 -50.76 8.74 41.33
CA GLY A 378 -49.33 9.08 41.45
C GLY A 378 -48.50 8.43 42.60
N PRO A 379 -47.21 8.14 42.34
CA PRO A 379 -46.21 8.04 43.38
C PRO A 379 -45.23 9.22 43.36
N THR A 380 -44.93 9.74 44.55
CA THR A 380 -43.73 10.53 44.85
C THR A 380 -42.93 9.75 45.92
N GLU A 381 -41.61 9.87 45.88
CA GLU A 381 -40.53 9.42 46.80
C GLU A 381 -40.78 9.41 48.33
N PRO A 382 -39.86 8.87 49.21
CA PRO A 382 -38.54 8.23 48.99
C PRO A 382 -38.22 6.97 49.89
N ASP A 383 -36.93 6.56 49.89
CA ASP A 383 -36.12 5.82 50.88
C ASP A 383 -36.15 4.26 51.00
N PRO A 384 -34.95 3.60 51.02
CA PRO A 384 -34.78 2.16 51.31
C PRO A 384 -34.05 1.86 52.65
N PRO A 385 -34.28 0.68 53.26
CA PRO A 385 -33.38 0.13 54.29
C PRO A 385 -32.88 -1.32 54.03
N GLU A 386 -31.72 -1.59 54.65
CA GLU A 386 -30.98 -2.83 54.99
C GLU A 386 -31.56 -4.25 54.77
N PRO A 387 -30.67 -5.26 54.77
CA PRO A 387 -30.88 -6.37 55.71
C PRO A 387 -29.64 -6.82 56.50
N ALA A 388 -29.88 -7.32 57.71
CA ALA A 388 -28.96 -8.15 58.51
C ALA A 388 -29.71 -9.36 59.08
N GLY A 389 -29.06 -10.52 59.19
CA GLY A 389 -29.63 -11.74 59.79
C GLY A 389 -28.86 -13.01 59.38
N TRP A 390 -28.35 -13.75 60.37
CA TRP A 390 -27.55 -14.98 60.20
C TRP A 390 -28.42 -16.26 60.22
N ASP A 391 -27.91 -17.38 59.69
CA ASP A 391 -27.74 -18.61 60.49
C ASP A 391 -26.87 -19.72 59.85
N ALA A 392 -26.31 -20.56 60.71
CA ALA A 392 -25.15 -21.45 60.54
C ALA A 392 -25.33 -22.77 59.74
N ALA A 393 -24.21 -23.35 59.25
CA ALA A 393 -23.66 -24.64 59.75
C ALA A 393 -22.37 -25.11 59.00
N GLU A 394 -21.36 -25.56 59.76
CA GLU A 394 -20.17 -26.33 59.32
C GLU A 394 -20.50 -27.87 59.33
N PRO A 395 -19.64 -28.86 58.89
CA PRO A 395 -18.17 -28.87 59.05
C PRO A 395 -17.29 -29.61 57.99
N ALA A 396 -15.98 -29.61 58.30
CA ALA A 396 -15.01 -30.71 58.12
C ALA A 396 -14.04 -30.67 56.92
N GLY A 397 -12.86 -30.10 57.16
CA GLY A 397 -11.76 -30.00 56.20
C GLY A 397 -10.91 -31.26 55.96
N ARG A 398 -9.84 -31.04 55.20
CA ARG A 398 -8.64 -31.87 55.13
C ARG A 398 -7.42 -31.03 54.74
N ASP A 399 -6.27 -31.42 55.28
CA ASP A 399 -4.92 -30.88 55.04
C ASP A 399 -4.57 -30.91 53.53
N GLY A 400 -3.65 -30.11 52.98
CA GLY A 400 -2.69 -29.15 53.56
C GLY A 400 -1.37 -29.21 52.78
N SER A 401 -0.75 -28.06 52.47
CA SER A 401 0.69 -27.84 52.11
C SER A 401 0.89 -26.50 51.37
N GLU A 402 1.50 -25.53 52.04
CA GLU A 402 2.29 -24.48 51.37
C GLU A 402 3.65 -25.06 50.95
N PRO A 403 4.30 -24.49 49.91
CA PRO A 403 5.75 -24.39 49.86
C PRO A 403 6.18 -22.96 50.24
N ALA A 404 6.99 -22.86 51.30
CA ALA A 404 7.54 -21.61 51.78
C ALA A 404 8.54 -20.96 50.80
N GLY A 405 8.69 -19.64 50.89
CA GLY A 405 9.75 -18.92 50.18
C GLY A 405 11.15 -19.27 50.67
N TRP A 406 12.14 -19.11 49.80
CA TRP A 406 13.56 -19.17 50.15
C TRP A 406 14.27 -17.90 49.69
N ALA A 407 15.14 -17.39 50.55
CA ALA A 407 15.89 -16.15 50.34
C ALA A 407 17.15 -16.38 49.50
N ALA A 408 17.77 -15.27 49.10
CA ALA A 408 18.93 -15.21 48.21
C ALA A 408 20.17 -15.99 48.68
N THR A 409 20.96 -16.43 47.70
CA THR A 409 22.39 -16.75 47.86
C THR A 409 23.18 -16.21 46.66
N GLU A 410 24.21 -15.41 46.94
CA GLU A 410 25.23 -15.02 45.96
C GLU A 410 26.09 -16.23 45.52
N PRO A 411 26.61 -16.24 44.27
CA PRO A 411 27.81 -17.00 43.93
C PRO A 411 29.05 -16.12 44.07
N ALA A 412 29.95 -16.47 45.00
CA ALA A 412 31.27 -15.85 45.11
C ALA A 412 32.13 -16.16 43.87
N GLY A 413 32.97 -15.19 43.46
CA GLY A 413 33.75 -15.27 42.22
C GLY A 413 34.90 -16.29 42.24
N ARG A 414 35.42 -16.57 41.03
CA ARG A 414 36.76 -17.12 40.80
C ARG A 414 37.41 -16.44 39.60
N ASP A 415 38.69 -16.16 39.74
CA ASP A 415 39.53 -15.50 38.76
C ASP A 415 39.80 -16.32 37.49
N GLY A 416 40.06 -15.59 36.41
CA GLY A 416 41.16 -15.88 35.50
C GLY A 416 40.91 -16.89 34.37
N SER A 417 40.64 -16.37 33.17
CA SER A 417 41.54 -16.55 32.01
C SER A 417 41.04 -15.75 30.80
N GLU A 418 41.88 -14.85 30.28
CA GLU A 418 41.76 -14.30 28.92
C GLU A 418 41.98 -15.42 27.89
N PRO A 419 41.23 -15.42 26.77
CA PRO A 419 41.74 -15.88 25.49
C PRO A 419 42.29 -14.68 24.69
N ALA A 420 43.52 -14.82 24.20
CA ALA A 420 44.25 -13.77 23.50
C ALA A 420 43.63 -13.38 22.14
N GLY A 421 44.05 -12.23 21.62
CA GLY A 421 43.61 -11.67 20.35
C GLY A 421 43.86 -12.59 19.15
N TRP A 422 43.02 -12.44 18.13
CA TRP A 422 43.14 -13.17 16.88
C TRP A 422 44.07 -12.42 15.93
N ASP A 423 45.37 -12.74 16.02
CA ASP A 423 46.32 -12.33 14.98
C ASP A 423 45.98 -13.00 13.65
N ALA A 424 46.01 -12.21 12.58
CA ALA A 424 45.80 -12.70 11.23
C ALA A 424 46.95 -13.62 10.81
N SER A 425 46.65 -14.66 10.04
CA SER A 425 47.66 -15.46 9.35
C SER A 425 47.11 -15.97 8.02
N GLU A 426 47.75 -15.54 6.93
CA GLU A 426 47.58 -16.13 5.61
C GLU A 426 47.90 -17.64 5.60
N PRO A 427 47.19 -18.43 4.78
CA PRO A 427 47.76 -19.60 4.16
C PRO A 427 48.04 -19.34 2.67
N ALA A 428 49.32 -19.28 2.32
CA ALA A 428 49.75 -19.19 0.94
C ALA A 428 49.66 -20.55 0.21
N GLY A 429 48.92 -20.58 -0.91
CA GLY A 429 49.27 -21.35 -2.11
C GLY A 429 49.01 -22.86 -2.17
N ARG A 430 48.39 -23.27 -3.29
CA ARG A 430 48.31 -24.63 -3.89
C ARG A 430 47.38 -25.64 -3.18
N ASP A 431 46.75 -26.59 -3.87
CA ASP A 431 46.83 -27.00 -5.29
C ASP A 431 45.43 -27.11 -5.95
N THR A 432 45.40 -27.14 -7.28
CA THR A 432 44.18 -27.38 -8.07
C THR A 432 43.69 -28.81 -7.92
N SER A 433 42.38 -29.02 -7.69
CA SER A 433 41.72 -30.32 -7.81
C SER A 433 40.29 -30.15 -8.31
N GLU A 434 40.07 -30.54 -9.56
CA GLU A 434 38.78 -30.58 -10.25
C GLU A 434 37.90 -31.73 -9.72
N PRO A 435 36.65 -31.47 -9.29
CA PRO A 435 35.67 -32.53 -9.07
C PRO A 435 34.86 -32.77 -10.36
N ALA A 436 34.99 -33.99 -10.90
CA ALA A 436 34.24 -34.45 -12.06
C ALA A 436 32.71 -34.36 -11.85
N GLY A 437 31.99 -34.11 -12.95
CA GLY A 437 30.56 -33.81 -12.93
C GLY A 437 29.68 -34.88 -12.27
N ARG A 438 28.62 -34.41 -11.61
CA ARG A 438 27.45 -35.21 -11.27
C ARG A 438 26.24 -34.60 -11.97
N GLU A 439 25.48 -35.43 -12.65
CA GLU A 439 24.34 -35.00 -13.47
C GLU A 439 23.27 -34.36 -12.59
N ALA A 440 22.90 -33.12 -12.91
CA ALA A 440 21.73 -32.49 -12.34
C ALA A 440 20.48 -33.06 -13.01
N SER A 441 19.59 -33.67 -12.24
CA SER A 441 18.29 -34.10 -12.76
C SER A 441 17.45 -32.88 -13.13
N GLU A 442 16.99 -32.85 -14.38
CA GLU A 442 16.18 -31.79 -14.98
C GLU A 442 14.86 -31.58 -14.19
N PRO A 443 14.60 -30.41 -13.59
CA PRO A 443 13.31 -30.11 -13.01
C PRO A 443 12.32 -29.79 -14.14
N ALA A 444 11.32 -30.65 -14.31
CA ALA A 444 10.31 -30.52 -15.36
C ALA A 444 9.69 -29.11 -15.39
N GLY A 445 9.67 -28.51 -16.58
CA GLY A 445 9.20 -27.14 -16.79
C GLY A 445 7.76 -26.96 -16.33
N ARG A 446 7.57 -26.19 -15.25
CA ARG A 446 6.26 -25.65 -14.86
C ARG A 446 6.18 -24.25 -15.44
N GLU A 447 5.43 -24.10 -16.52
CA GLU A 447 5.29 -22.83 -17.23
C GLU A 447 4.76 -21.73 -16.30
N ALA A 448 5.43 -20.58 -16.30
CA ALA A 448 4.92 -19.38 -15.63
C ALA A 448 3.74 -18.80 -16.43
N PRO A 449 2.73 -18.19 -15.77
CA PRO A 449 1.61 -17.59 -16.47
C PRO A 449 2.09 -16.44 -17.36
N ALA A 450 1.70 -16.46 -18.64
CA ALA A 450 1.94 -15.34 -19.54
C ALA A 450 1.11 -14.13 -19.07
N PHE A 451 1.79 -13.07 -18.61
CA PHE A 451 1.14 -11.84 -18.19
C PHE A 451 0.49 -11.14 -19.40
N VAL A 452 -0.81 -10.88 -19.30
CA VAL A 452 -1.57 -10.29 -20.41
C VAL A 452 -1.57 -8.77 -20.30
N ARG A 453 -1.22 -8.14 -21.43
CA ARG A 453 -1.30 -6.69 -21.64
C ARG A 453 -2.74 -6.20 -21.49
N TRP A 454 -2.91 -5.09 -20.79
CA TRP A 454 -4.21 -4.52 -20.47
C TRP A 454 -4.58 -3.35 -21.39
N ASP A 455 -5.16 -3.64 -22.56
CA ASP A 455 -5.62 -2.58 -23.46
C ASP A 455 -6.99 -2.04 -23.02
N ALA A 456 -7.06 -0.73 -22.78
CA ALA A 456 -8.30 -0.05 -22.41
C ALA A 456 -9.31 -0.02 -23.57
N SER A 457 -10.54 -0.46 -23.33
CA SER A 457 -11.67 -0.20 -24.23
C SER A 457 -12.07 1.27 -24.15
N VAL A 458 -11.60 2.07 -25.10
CA VAL A 458 -11.97 3.48 -25.23
C VAL A 458 -13.43 3.59 -25.72
N PRO A 459 -14.34 4.29 -25.01
CA PRO A 459 -15.65 4.61 -25.57
C PRO A 459 -15.48 5.60 -26.72
N ALA A 460 -16.06 5.28 -27.89
CA ALA A 460 -15.95 6.13 -29.08
C ALA A 460 -16.47 7.55 -28.80
N GLU A 461 -15.71 8.56 -29.22
CA GLU A 461 -16.06 9.97 -29.04
C GLU A 461 -17.43 10.30 -29.69
N PRO A 462 -18.31 11.04 -29.00
CA PRO A 462 -19.52 11.55 -29.62
C PRO A 462 -19.14 12.61 -30.65
N LYS A 463 -19.36 12.29 -31.93
CA LYS A 463 -19.03 13.14 -33.07
C LYS A 463 -19.76 14.48 -33.00
N ILE A 464 -19.06 15.55 -32.61
CA ILE A 464 -19.58 16.91 -32.62
C ILE A 464 -19.74 17.35 -34.09
N PRO A 465 -20.93 17.79 -34.54
CA PRO A 465 -21.09 18.33 -35.89
C PRO A 465 -20.49 19.74 -35.98
N GLU A 466 -19.79 20.02 -37.08
CA GLU A 466 -19.20 21.34 -37.37
C GLU A 466 -20.29 22.43 -37.51
N PRO A 467 -19.98 23.70 -37.14
CA PRO A 467 -20.91 24.81 -37.32
C PRO A 467 -21.04 25.18 -38.81
N ALA A 468 -22.27 25.39 -39.26
CA ALA A 468 -22.56 25.81 -40.63
C ALA A 468 -22.10 27.25 -40.90
N GLU A 469 -21.35 27.46 -41.98
CA GLU A 469 -20.91 28.80 -42.41
C GLU A 469 -22.10 29.65 -42.91
N THR A 470 -22.24 30.85 -42.35
CA THR A 470 -23.19 31.86 -42.83
C THR A 470 -22.60 32.70 -43.97
N VAL A 471 -23.27 32.68 -45.12
CA VAL A 471 -22.91 33.46 -46.33
C VAL A 471 -23.17 34.96 -46.14
N GLY A 472 -22.21 35.79 -46.57
CA GLY A 472 -22.34 37.24 -46.77
C GLY A 472 -21.64 37.68 -48.09
N PRO A 473 -22.08 38.75 -48.79
CA PRO A 473 -22.01 38.74 -50.25
C PRO A 473 -20.96 39.62 -50.96
N ALA A 474 -20.47 39.08 -52.08
CA ALA A 474 -20.19 39.70 -53.39
C ALA A 474 -19.20 40.88 -53.56
N SER A 475 -18.19 40.68 -54.43
CA SER A 475 -17.60 41.72 -55.32
C SER A 475 -16.85 41.11 -56.53
N VAL A 476 -17.58 40.91 -57.65
CA VAL A 476 -17.30 41.39 -59.05
C VAL A 476 -15.94 42.09 -59.27
N GLU A 477 -15.08 41.87 -60.30
CA GLU A 477 -14.99 41.07 -61.57
C GLU A 477 -13.49 41.15 -62.07
N PRO A 478 -13.03 40.77 -63.30
CA PRO A 478 -13.52 39.86 -64.37
C PRO A 478 -12.45 38.85 -64.93
N LEU A 479 -12.80 38.08 -65.97
CA LEU A 479 -11.97 37.06 -66.66
C LEU A 479 -10.98 37.63 -67.72
N VAL A 480 -9.90 36.88 -68.02
CA VAL A 480 -9.39 36.64 -69.39
C VAL A 480 -8.77 35.23 -69.50
N PRO A 481 -9.05 34.41 -70.56
CA PRO A 481 -8.43 33.09 -70.78
C PRO A 481 -7.41 33.07 -71.95
N GLU A 482 -6.58 32.02 -72.05
CA GLU A 482 -6.29 31.20 -73.27
C GLU A 482 -4.97 30.37 -73.20
N SER A 483 -4.89 29.34 -74.07
CA SER A 483 -3.68 28.66 -74.59
C SER A 483 -3.13 27.38 -73.92
N ALA A 484 -3.84 26.27 -74.17
CA ALA A 484 -3.42 25.18 -75.08
C ALA A 484 -2.01 24.50 -74.97
N GLU A 485 -2.06 23.18 -74.73
CA GLU A 485 -1.17 22.06 -75.19
C GLU A 485 0.35 22.02 -74.89
N HIS A 486 0.77 21.04 -74.06
CA HIS A 486 1.80 20.07 -74.49
C HIS A 486 1.79 18.71 -73.74
N LEU A 487 1.61 17.66 -74.53
CA LEU A 487 2.15 16.28 -74.48
C LEU A 487 2.74 15.72 -73.16
N VAL A 488 2.14 14.59 -72.73
CA VAL A 488 2.71 13.55 -71.84
C VAL A 488 3.92 12.84 -72.44
N PRO A 489 4.77 12.23 -71.58
CA PRO A 489 4.83 10.76 -71.62
C PRO A 489 4.64 10.09 -70.24
N GLU A 490 4.42 8.77 -70.27
CA GLU A 490 4.10 7.92 -69.12
C GLU A 490 5.15 7.88 -68.00
N VAL A 491 4.67 7.82 -66.76
CA VAL A 491 5.36 7.18 -65.63
C VAL A 491 4.39 6.18 -65.02
N VAL A 492 4.82 4.92 -64.91
CA VAL A 492 4.03 3.84 -64.30
C VAL A 492 4.26 3.84 -62.80
N GLU A 493 3.24 4.20 -62.02
CA GLU A 493 3.24 4.06 -60.56
C GLU A 493 2.58 2.74 -60.10
N PRO A 494 3.04 2.14 -58.98
CA PRO A 494 2.56 0.84 -58.51
C PRO A 494 1.16 0.92 -57.86
N PHE A 495 0.33 -0.06 -58.18
CA PHE A 495 -1.02 -0.24 -57.67
C PHE A 495 -1.06 -0.47 -56.15
N VAL A 496 -1.70 0.42 -55.40
CA VAL A 496 -2.05 0.26 -53.98
C VAL A 496 -3.54 -0.04 -53.87
N PRO A 497 -3.96 -1.27 -53.49
CA PRO A 497 -5.37 -1.58 -53.29
C PRO A 497 -5.92 -0.99 -51.98
N GLU A 498 -7.12 -0.41 -52.06
CA GLU A 498 -7.86 0.06 -50.88
C GLU A 498 -8.26 -1.10 -49.94
N PRO A 499 -8.34 -0.88 -48.62
CA PRO A 499 -8.73 -1.92 -47.68
C PRO A 499 -10.24 -2.22 -47.78
N LEU A 500 -10.56 -3.41 -48.29
CA LEU A 500 -11.93 -3.94 -48.30
C LEU A 500 -12.49 -4.11 -46.88
N VAL A 501 -13.69 -3.56 -46.65
CA VAL A 501 -14.45 -3.68 -45.40
C VAL A 501 -14.86 -5.13 -45.16
N ALA A 502 -14.21 -5.80 -44.20
CA ALA A 502 -14.59 -7.13 -43.73
C ALA A 502 -15.48 -7.05 -42.48
N ARG A 503 -16.67 -7.66 -42.55
CA ARG A 503 -17.66 -7.73 -41.45
C ARG A 503 -17.30 -8.81 -40.42
N PRO A 504 -17.73 -8.69 -39.15
CA PRO A 504 -17.44 -9.68 -38.11
C PRO A 504 -18.18 -11.01 -38.35
N VAL A 505 -17.51 -12.12 -38.01
CA VAL A 505 -18.06 -13.49 -38.04
C VAL A 505 -18.06 -14.07 -36.62
N PRO A 506 -19.18 -14.62 -36.11
CA PRO A 506 -19.26 -15.11 -34.74
C PRO A 506 -18.91 -16.62 -34.58
N LEU A 507 -18.22 -16.93 -33.47
CA LEU A 507 -18.26 -18.17 -32.66
C LEU A 507 -18.61 -19.52 -33.33
N GLN A 508 -17.62 -20.42 -33.43
CA GLN A 508 -17.53 -21.68 -32.65
C GLN A 508 -16.50 -22.66 -33.26
N GLN A 509 -15.53 -23.13 -32.46
CA GLN A 509 -15.24 -24.55 -32.21
C GLN A 509 -14.05 -24.69 -31.23
N ALA A 510 -14.22 -25.53 -30.22
CA ALA A 510 -13.18 -25.87 -29.22
C ALA A 510 -12.31 -27.04 -29.72
N PRO A 511 -11.28 -27.44 -28.95
CA PRO A 511 -11.58 -28.52 -28.00
C PRO A 511 -11.08 -28.29 -26.57
N LEU A 512 -11.96 -28.59 -25.62
CA LEU A 512 -11.62 -28.87 -24.22
C LEU A 512 -10.93 -30.24 -24.12
N GLY A 513 -9.89 -30.40 -23.29
CA GLY A 513 -9.27 -31.72 -23.13
C GLY A 513 -8.14 -31.88 -22.12
N ARG A 514 -8.46 -31.93 -20.82
CA ARG A 514 -7.63 -32.47 -19.71
C ARG A 514 -6.37 -31.65 -19.36
N LEU A 515 -5.81 -31.69 -18.14
CA LEU A 515 -6.05 -32.57 -16.98
C LEU A 515 -6.39 -31.80 -15.70
N VAL A 516 -7.28 -32.38 -14.90
CA VAL A 516 -7.22 -32.35 -13.43
C VAL A 516 -6.99 -33.80 -12.99
N THR A 517 -5.88 -34.08 -12.30
CA THR A 517 -5.71 -35.21 -11.36
C THR A 517 -4.40 -35.04 -10.58
N ASN A 518 -4.51 -35.06 -9.24
CA ASN A 518 -3.46 -34.99 -8.22
C ASN A 518 -2.57 -33.73 -8.21
#